data_AF-A0A2M8W565-F1
#
_entry.id   AF-A0A2M8W565-F1
#
_cell.length_a   1.000
_cell.length_b   1.000
_cell.length_c   1.000
_cell.angle_alpha   90.00
_cell.angle_beta   90.00
_cell.angle_gamma   90.00
#
_symmetry.space_group_name_H-M   'P 1'
#
loop_
_entity.id
_entity.type
_entity.pdbx_description
1 polymer ?
#
loop_
_entity_poly.entity_id
_entity_poly.type
_entity_poly.pdbx_seq_one_letter_code
_entity_poly.pdbx_strand_id
1 'polypeptide(L)'
;MLSKEITELLQIEYLGLFEDNHQCMQVLALKRDSGDADTPRELTQGHIFDLSPDLFIWVTQQHINNNTAYLVAKDVMSNISTAGLSGSYGEIVDMLAAAGHEHRAAQIWRADVASHIDVFREFLRARKAVDRYNGLSEAQRKKATPDRFQKEMAEDFSSKKQIALDAVHAFERWASRYGVATLHSAQIELWKEEIQSEKKPKLPAPDKSPMSEELFWEIIARAQRESESETALKIEDHLVTYSGKAIRDAGKMLQSCLAAAHREDIWALAYLVCDGCSDDAFEDFRCWMVLRGQAMFEDIIKAPDLFDPKRADGASFAAAGSVMSAFENAYLSRTGKPLILPKGKRPLLKPDQEKFVDLLPTLSAKLGRV
;
A
#
# COMPACT_ATOMS: atom_id res chain seq x y z
N MET A 1 9.35 -19.72 21.62
CA MET A 1 8.34 -19.61 22.70
C MET A 1 8.81 -18.52 23.64
N LEU A 2 8.13 -17.37 23.65
CA LEU A 2 8.35 -16.33 24.66
C LEU A 2 7.87 -16.85 26.02
N SER A 3 8.59 -16.55 27.10
CA SER A 3 8.20 -16.99 28.45
C SER A 3 6.92 -16.27 28.89
N LYS A 4 6.14 -16.94 29.75
CA LYS A 4 4.88 -16.40 30.30
C LYS A 4 5.06 -15.04 31.01
N GLU A 5 6.27 -14.78 31.50
CA GLU A 5 6.68 -13.52 32.14
C GLU A 5 6.75 -12.34 31.16
N ILE A 6 7.11 -12.56 29.88
CA ILE A 6 7.18 -11.49 28.85
C ILE A 6 5.77 -11.04 28.44
N THR A 7 4.81 -11.96 28.36
CA THR A 7 3.41 -11.66 28.01
C THR A 7 2.73 -10.80 29.06
N GLU A 8 3.06 -11.01 30.34
CA GLU A 8 2.50 -10.28 31.48
C GLU A 8 3.14 -8.89 31.68
N LEU A 9 4.42 -8.71 31.32
CA LEU A 9 5.15 -7.44 31.45
C LEU A 9 4.77 -6.38 30.40
N LEU A 10 4.30 -6.79 29.22
CA LEU A 10 4.10 -5.90 28.05
C LEU A 10 2.63 -5.80 27.59
N GLN A 11 1.67 -6.37 28.34
CA GLN A 11 0.27 -6.53 27.91
C GLN A 11 0.14 -6.99 26.45
N ILE A 12 0.89 -8.02 26.08
CA ILE A 12 0.98 -8.54 24.71
C ILE A 12 -0.31 -9.28 24.34
N GLU A 13 -0.97 -8.85 23.27
CA GLU A 13 -2.02 -9.63 22.64
C GLU A 13 -1.42 -10.57 21.58
N TYR A 14 -1.45 -11.87 21.85
CA TYR A 14 -0.88 -12.89 20.97
C TYR A 14 -1.83 -13.16 19.79
N LEU A 15 -1.45 -12.76 18.58
CA LEU A 15 -2.33 -12.86 17.40
C LEU A 15 -2.19 -14.16 16.57
N GLY A 16 -1.19 -15.02 16.84
CA GLY A 16 -1.10 -16.35 16.22
C GLY A 16 0.32 -16.84 15.87
N LEU A 17 0.40 -18.12 15.48
CA LEU A 17 1.60 -18.79 14.97
C LEU A 17 1.43 -19.05 13.47
N PHE A 18 2.44 -18.76 12.65
CA PHE A 18 2.44 -19.13 11.24
C PHE A 18 3.46 -20.25 11.00
N GLU A 19 2.98 -21.43 10.61
CA GLU A 19 3.81 -22.55 10.19
C GLU A 19 3.60 -22.77 8.69
N ASP A 20 4.65 -22.57 7.90
CA ASP A 20 4.72 -23.12 6.54
C ASP A 20 5.83 -24.17 6.49
N ASN A 21 5.63 -25.16 5.63
CA ASN A 21 6.08 -26.55 5.72
C ASN A 21 7.59 -26.82 5.83
N HIS A 22 8.47 -25.83 6.01
CA HIS A 22 9.84 -26.06 6.47
C HIS A 22 10.44 -24.97 7.38
N GLN A 23 9.73 -23.91 7.79
CA GLN A 23 10.23 -22.90 8.74
C GLN A 23 9.09 -22.28 9.58
N CYS A 24 9.15 -22.38 10.92
CA CYS A 24 8.22 -21.69 11.82
C CYS A 24 8.57 -20.18 11.88
N MET A 25 7.61 -19.32 11.56
CA MET A 25 7.70 -17.88 11.80
C MET A 25 6.65 -17.45 12.83
N GLN A 26 7.07 -16.73 13.87
CA GLN A 26 6.13 -16.09 14.80
C GLN A 26 5.93 -14.64 14.36
N VAL A 27 4.66 -14.24 14.20
CA VAL A 27 4.26 -12.86 13.91
C VAL A 27 3.44 -12.37 15.10
N LEU A 28 3.93 -11.34 15.77
CA LEU A 28 3.31 -10.76 16.97
C LEU A 28 2.98 -9.29 16.69
N ALA A 29 1.72 -8.88 16.87
CA ALA A 29 1.40 -7.46 16.98
C ALA A 29 1.48 -7.06 18.45
N LEU A 30 2.19 -5.97 18.71
CA LEU A 30 2.59 -5.56 20.05
C LEU A 30 2.21 -4.09 20.23
N LYS A 31 1.55 -3.78 21.34
CA LYS A 31 1.25 -2.40 21.73
C LYS A 31 2.35 -1.90 22.67
N ARG A 32 2.95 -0.73 22.42
CA ARG A 32 3.87 -0.07 23.36
C ARG A 32 3.06 0.68 24.40
N ASP A 33 3.43 0.55 25.67
CA ASP A 33 2.80 1.31 26.75
C ASP A 33 3.40 2.71 26.81
N SER A 34 2.56 3.71 27.09
CA SER A 34 2.85 5.16 26.98
C SER A 34 3.92 5.74 27.93
N GLY A 35 4.83 4.91 28.44
CA GLY A 35 5.89 5.31 29.38
C GLY A 35 7.26 4.66 29.17
N ASP A 36 7.39 3.64 28.31
CA ASP A 36 8.68 2.99 28.02
C ASP A 36 8.99 3.12 26.53
N ALA A 37 9.88 4.06 26.20
CA ALA A 37 10.33 4.34 24.83
C ALA A 37 11.25 3.23 24.25
N ASP A 38 11.72 2.31 25.10
CA ASP A 38 12.66 1.27 24.68
C ASP A 38 11.94 -0.06 24.40
N THR A 39 12.10 -0.55 23.17
CA THR A 39 11.71 -1.93 22.83
C THR A 39 12.56 -2.91 23.67
N PRO A 40 11.96 -3.91 24.34
CA PRO A 40 12.71 -4.85 25.18
C PRO A 40 13.86 -5.50 24.41
N ARG A 41 15.07 -5.47 24.99
CA ARG A 41 16.31 -6.04 24.41
C ARG A 41 16.21 -7.53 24.04
N GLU A 42 15.18 -8.23 24.53
CA GLU A 42 14.93 -9.65 24.27
C GLU A 42 14.22 -9.91 22.93
N LEU A 43 13.63 -8.88 22.29
CA LEU A 43 13.04 -8.95 20.94
C LEU A 43 14.08 -8.79 19.80
N THR A 44 15.37 -8.76 20.14
CA THR A 44 16.49 -8.48 19.21
C THR A 44 16.78 -9.56 18.16
N GLN A 45 16.08 -10.70 18.20
CA GLN A 45 16.23 -11.79 17.23
C GLN A 45 15.17 -11.80 16.11
N GLY A 46 14.54 -10.65 15.84
CA GLY A 46 13.54 -10.51 14.77
C GLY A 46 13.52 -9.12 14.12
N HIS A 47 12.71 -8.96 13.07
CA HIS A 47 12.45 -7.68 12.43
C HIS A 47 11.22 -7.02 13.08
N ILE A 48 11.35 -5.74 13.42
CA ILE A 48 10.30 -4.89 13.98
C ILE A 48 9.80 -3.95 12.89
N PHE A 49 8.49 -3.88 12.73
CA PHE A 49 7.80 -2.97 11.83
C PHE A 49 6.93 -2.06 12.68
N ASP A 50 7.39 -0.84 12.92
CA ASP A 50 6.62 0.17 13.63
C ASP A 50 5.44 0.61 12.76
N LEU A 51 4.22 0.36 13.24
CA LEU A 51 2.98 0.77 12.58
C LEU A 51 2.52 2.15 13.09
N SER A 52 2.84 2.46 14.36
CA SER A 52 2.64 3.75 15.01
C SER A 52 3.60 3.86 16.23
N PRO A 53 3.64 5.00 16.95
CA PRO A 53 4.42 5.11 18.19
C PRO A 53 4.06 4.02 19.22
N ASP A 54 2.79 3.60 19.21
CA ASP A 54 2.21 2.70 20.19
C ASP A 54 1.99 1.28 19.63
N LEU A 55 2.32 0.99 18.37
CA LEU A 55 1.99 -0.30 17.74
C LEU A 55 3.10 -0.77 16.80
N PHE A 56 3.52 -2.02 16.93
CA PHE A 56 4.50 -2.63 16.02
C PHE A 56 4.23 -4.11 15.74
N ILE A 57 4.69 -4.60 14.59
CA ILE A 57 4.70 -6.03 14.25
C ILE A 57 6.12 -6.56 14.43
N TRP A 58 6.28 -7.67 15.13
CA TRP A 58 7.55 -8.38 15.29
C TRP A 58 7.54 -9.73 14.58
N VAL A 59 8.55 -9.98 13.76
CA VAL A 59 8.73 -11.22 12.98
C VAL A 59 10.05 -11.89 13.33
N THR A 60 10.02 -13.14 13.80
CA THR A 60 11.14 -13.78 14.52
C THR A 60 12.29 -14.35 13.67
N GLN A 61 12.43 -13.99 12.39
CA GLN A 61 13.44 -14.62 11.52
C GLN A 61 14.47 -13.63 10.96
N GLN A 62 15.76 -13.84 11.32
CA GLN A 62 16.90 -12.95 11.05
C GLN A 62 17.31 -12.76 9.56
N HIS A 63 16.68 -13.44 8.60
CA HIS A 63 17.13 -13.47 7.19
C HIS A 63 16.07 -13.06 6.17
N ILE A 64 15.00 -12.41 6.60
CA ILE A 64 13.94 -11.97 5.71
C ILE A 64 14.21 -10.51 5.31
N ASN A 65 14.49 -10.26 4.03
CA ASN A 65 14.54 -8.88 3.53
C ASN A 65 13.12 -8.27 3.47
N ASN A 66 12.98 -6.94 3.53
CA ASN A 66 11.67 -6.24 3.56
C ASN A 66 10.71 -6.66 2.43
N ASN A 67 11.26 -7.01 1.27
CA ASN A 67 10.49 -7.50 0.14
C ASN A 67 9.98 -8.93 0.40
N THR A 68 10.76 -9.80 1.03
CA THR A 68 10.37 -11.14 1.44
C THR A 68 9.39 -11.11 2.62
N ALA A 69 9.45 -10.16 3.54
CA ALA A 69 8.45 -10.02 4.60
C ALA A 69 7.10 -9.55 4.04
N TYR A 70 7.14 -8.56 3.13
CA TYR A 70 5.97 -8.13 2.35
C TYR A 70 5.44 -9.24 1.44
N LEU A 71 6.32 -10.04 0.82
CA LEU A 71 5.94 -11.18 -0.01
C LEU A 71 5.48 -12.39 0.81
N VAL A 72 5.95 -12.58 2.04
CA VAL A 72 5.43 -13.58 2.99
C VAL A 72 4.05 -13.13 3.44
N ALA A 73 3.87 -11.85 3.81
CA ALA A 73 2.55 -11.29 4.02
C ALA A 73 1.68 -11.46 2.76
N LYS A 74 2.21 -11.28 1.55
CA LYS A 74 1.50 -11.48 0.27
C LYS A 74 1.21 -12.95 -0.09
N ASP A 75 2.10 -13.90 0.23
CA ASP A 75 1.94 -15.35 0.00
C ASP A 75 0.98 -15.94 1.03
N VAL A 76 1.06 -15.47 2.28
CA VAL A 76 0.04 -15.63 3.33
C VAL A 76 -1.31 -15.09 2.82
N MET A 77 -1.33 -13.93 2.14
CA MET A 77 -2.52 -13.35 1.49
C MET A 77 -2.95 -14.10 0.22
N SER A 78 -2.12 -14.97 -0.35
CA SER A 78 -2.45 -15.77 -1.55
C SER A 78 -3.15 -17.10 -1.21
N ASN A 79 -3.00 -17.59 0.03
CA ASN A 79 -3.61 -18.82 0.52
C ASN A 79 -4.97 -18.59 1.22
N ILE A 80 -5.64 -17.47 0.97
CA ILE A 80 -6.92 -17.13 1.60
C ILE A 80 -8.04 -18.04 1.10
N SER A 81 -8.61 -18.77 2.06
CA SER A 81 -9.85 -19.54 1.91
C SER A 81 -11.08 -18.63 1.82
N THR A 82 -12.21 -19.24 1.50
CA THR A 82 -13.42 -18.69 0.85
C THR A 82 -14.29 -17.67 1.61
N ALA A 83 -13.75 -16.75 2.44
CA ALA A 83 -14.59 -15.76 3.13
C ALA A 83 -13.87 -14.46 3.57
N GLY A 84 -13.32 -13.66 2.65
CA GLY A 84 -12.77 -12.32 2.93
C GLY A 84 -11.74 -12.22 4.08
N LEU A 85 -11.40 -11.00 4.50
CA LEU A 85 -10.68 -10.77 5.76
C LEU A 85 -11.56 -11.26 6.93
N SER A 86 -11.21 -12.41 7.50
CA SER A 86 -11.87 -13.01 8.67
C SER A 86 -10.85 -13.40 9.74
N GLY A 87 -11.29 -13.47 11.00
CA GLY A 87 -10.41 -13.75 12.15
C GLY A 87 -9.46 -12.58 12.47
N SER A 88 -8.25 -12.92 12.91
CA SER A 88 -7.24 -11.96 13.42
C SER A 88 -6.80 -10.90 12.42
N TYR A 89 -6.96 -11.12 11.11
CA TYR A 89 -6.60 -10.13 10.09
C TYR A 89 -7.59 -8.96 10.00
N GLY A 90 -8.88 -9.22 10.15
CA GLY A 90 -9.89 -8.16 10.22
C GLY A 90 -9.66 -7.26 11.43
N GLU A 91 -9.24 -7.85 12.55
CA GLU A 91 -8.89 -7.13 13.78
C GLU A 91 -7.68 -6.22 13.59
N ILE A 92 -6.61 -6.68 12.91
CA ILE A 92 -5.43 -5.83 12.61
C ILE A 92 -5.82 -4.63 11.73
N VAL A 93 -6.66 -4.84 10.72
CA VAL A 93 -7.10 -3.76 9.83
C VAL A 93 -8.01 -2.77 10.57
N ASP A 94 -8.87 -3.26 11.46
CA ASP A 94 -9.70 -2.44 12.34
C ASP A 94 -8.85 -1.67 13.38
N MET A 95 -7.77 -2.26 13.89
CA MET A 95 -6.81 -1.61 14.79
C MET A 95 -6.05 -0.47 14.09
N LEU A 96 -5.56 -0.70 12.87
CA LEU A 96 -4.91 0.34 12.07
C LEU A 96 -5.86 1.54 11.86
N ALA A 97 -7.10 1.25 11.49
CA ALA A 97 -8.10 2.28 11.30
C ALA A 97 -8.44 3.02 12.61
N ALA A 98 -8.60 2.30 13.72
CA ALA A 98 -8.83 2.90 15.03
C ALA A 98 -7.66 3.76 15.54
N ALA A 99 -6.45 3.50 15.04
CA ALA A 99 -5.25 4.29 15.31
C ALA A 99 -5.06 5.49 14.36
N GLY A 100 -6.05 5.83 13.52
CA GLY A 100 -5.97 6.95 12.58
C GLY A 100 -5.21 6.64 11.28
N HIS A 101 -5.05 5.34 10.96
CA HIS A 101 -4.44 4.87 9.72
C HIS A 101 -5.49 4.26 8.78
N GLU A 102 -6.68 4.85 8.70
CA GLU A 102 -7.81 4.37 7.91
C GLU A 102 -7.44 4.20 6.43
N HIS A 103 -6.58 5.05 5.89
CA HIS A 103 -6.13 4.91 4.51
C HIS A 103 -5.27 3.66 4.30
N ARG A 104 -4.34 3.37 5.22
CA ARG A 104 -3.50 2.16 5.14
C ARG A 104 -4.35 0.91 5.29
N ALA A 105 -5.32 0.93 6.20
CA ALA A 105 -6.33 -0.10 6.35
C ALA A 105 -7.16 -0.28 5.07
N ALA A 106 -7.58 0.82 4.43
CA ALA A 106 -8.32 0.79 3.16
C ALA A 106 -7.47 0.19 2.02
N GLN A 107 -6.17 0.47 1.95
CA GLN A 107 -5.28 -0.16 0.96
C GLN A 107 -5.24 -1.69 1.11
N ILE A 108 -5.18 -2.19 2.35
CA ILE A 108 -5.19 -3.63 2.63
C ILE A 108 -6.53 -4.23 2.17
N TRP A 109 -7.65 -3.60 2.51
CA TRP A 109 -8.97 -4.00 2.01
C TRP A 109 -9.07 -3.98 0.49
N ARG A 110 -8.57 -2.93 -0.17
CA ARG A 110 -8.59 -2.84 -1.63
C ARG A 110 -7.78 -3.95 -2.28
N ALA A 111 -6.66 -4.34 -1.68
CA ALA A 111 -5.84 -5.47 -2.14
C ALA A 111 -6.56 -6.82 -1.96
N ASP A 112 -7.22 -7.01 -0.81
CA ASP A 112 -8.06 -8.19 -0.52
C ASP A 112 -9.18 -8.33 -1.56
N VAL A 113 -9.98 -7.28 -1.74
CA VAL A 113 -11.05 -7.23 -2.75
C VAL A 113 -10.52 -7.49 -4.15
N ALA A 114 -9.40 -6.87 -4.54
CA ALA A 114 -8.78 -7.08 -5.85
C ALA A 114 -8.40 -8.56 -6.06
N SER A 115 -7.88 -9.23 -5.03
CA SER A 115 -7.53 -10.65 -5.11
C SER A 115 -8.76 -11.54 -5.38
N HIS A 116 -9.87 -11.28 -4.68
CA HIS A 116 -11.13 -11.99 -4.88
C HIS A 116 -11.71 -11.75 -6.28
N ILE A 117 -11.62 -10.52 -6.78
CA ILE A 117 -12.02 -10.18 -8.16
C ILE A 117 -11.13 -10.87 -9.19
N ASP A 118 -9.82 -10.98 -8.95
CA ASP A 118 -8.89 -11.68 -9.84
C ASP A 118 -9.18 -13.18 -9.91
N VAL A 119 -9.44 -13.81 -8.77
CA VAL A 119 -9.94 -15.20 -8.74
C VAL A 119 -11.21 -15.30 -9.57
N PHE A 120 -12.21 -14.46 -9.32
CA PHE A 120 -13.45 -14.44 -10.09
C PHE A 120 -13.21 -14.26 -11.61
N ARG A 121 -12.26 -13.42 -12.02
CA ARG A 121 -11.88 -13.23 -13.43
C ARG A 121 -11.27 -14.49 -14.04
N GLU A 122 -10.41 -15.21 -13.34
CA GLU A 122 -9.87 -16.50 -13.81
C GLU A 122 -11.00 -17.51 -14.04
N PHE A 123 -11.95 -17.58 -13.10
CA PHE A 123 -13.15 -18.38 -13.24
C PHE A 123 -13.99 -17.97 -14.46
N LEU A 124 -14.25 -16.69 -14.67
CA LEU A 124 -14.95 -16.24 -15.87
C LEU A 124 -14.24 -16.62 -17.17
N ARG A 125 -12.90 -16.68 -17.19
CA ARG A 125 -12.12 -17.14 -18.35
C ARG A 125 -12.27 -18.64 -18.56
N ALA A 126 -12.21 -19.42 -17.49
CA ALA A 126 -12.44 -20.86 -17.49
C ALA A 126 -13.84 -21.20 -18.02
N ARG A 127 -14.90 -20.56 -17.49
CA ARG A 127 -16.28 -20.75 -17.97
C ARG A 127 -16.42 -20.49 -19.47
N LYS A 128 -15.87 -19.35 -19.94
CA LYS A 128 -15.85 -19.02 -21.38
C LYS A 128 -15.06 -20.03 -22.22
N ALA A 129 -14.03 -20.66 -21.65
CA ALA A 129 -13.25 -21.69 -22.32
C ALA A 129 -14.05 -23.00 -22.43
N VAL A 130 -14.76 -23.38 -21.37
CA VAL A 130 -15.72 -24.50 -21.35
C VAL A 130 -16.86 -24.27 -22.35
N ASP A 131 -17.45 -23.07 -22.40
CA ASP A 131 -18.50 -22.73 -23.36
C ASP A 131 -18.01 -22.88 -24.81
N ARG A 132 -16.79 -22.40 -25.10
CA ARG A 132 -16.14 -22.58 -26.41
C ARG A 132 -15.93 -24.06 -26.73
N TYR A 133 -15.45 -24.85 -25.77
CA TYR A 133 -15.25 -26.28 -25.93
C TYR A 133 -16.57 -27.02 -26.21
N ASN A 134 -17.64 -26.67 -25.48
CA ASN A 134 -18.98 -27.20 -25.71
C ASN A 134 -19.55 -26.77 -27.07
N GLY A 135 -19.09 -25.66 -27.65
CA GLY A 135 -19.42 -25.27 -29.02
C GLY A 135 -18.67 -26.04 -30.13
N LEU A 136 -17.63 -26.82 -29.81
CA LEU A 136 -16.84 -27.58 -30.79
C LEU A 136 -17.56 -28.84 -31.28
N SER A 137 -17.27 -29.25 -32.52
CA SER A 137 -17.69 -30.55 -33.07
C SER A 137 -16.97 -31.72 -32.41
N GLU A 138 -17.54 -32.92 -32.52
CA GLU A 138 -16.97 -34.13 -31.90
C GLU A 138 -15.53 -34.42 -32.34
N ALA A 139 -15.21 -34.20 -33.63
CA ALA A 139 -13.86 -34.37 -34.16
C ALA A 139 -12.87 -33.32 -33.61
N GLN A 140 -13.34 -32.10 -33.33
CA GLN A 140 -12.53 -31.03 -32.71
C GLN A 140 -12.30 -31.31 -31.22
N ARG A 141 -13.31 -31.82 -30.50
CA ARG A 141 -13.17 -32.20 -29.09
C ARG A 141 -12.19 -33.35 -28.88
N LYS A 142 -12.19 -34.37 -29.76
CA LYS A 142 -11.21 -35.48 -29.73
C LYS A 142 -9.76 -35.04 -29.91
N LYS A 143 -9.51 -33.84 -30.45
CA LYS A 143 -8.18 -33.24 -30.62
C LYS A 143 -7.79 -32.27 -29.49
N ALA A 144 -8.73 -31.88 -28.62
CA ALA A 144 -8.49 -30.97 -27.51
C ALA A 144 -8.21 -31.78 -26.22
N THR A 145 -7.22 -31.35 -25.44
CA THR A 145 -6.78 -32.07 -24.23
C THR A 145 -7.79 -31.94 -23.08
N PRO A 146 -8.39 -33.03 -22.56
CA PRO A 146 -9.47 -32.96 -21.56
C PRO A 146 -9.07 -32.46 -20.17
N ASP A 147 -7.84 -32.76 -19.71
CA ASP A 147 -7.42 -32.56 -18.31
C ASP A 147 -7.56 -31.12 -17.81
N ARG A 148 -7.27 -30.14 -18.68
CA ARG A 148 -7.40 -28.72 -18.33
C ARG A 148 -8.87 -28.36 -18.09
N PHE A 149 -9.78 -28.84 -18.93
CA PHE A 149 -11.19 -28.47 -18.89
C PHE A 149 -11.97 -29.23 -17.81
N GLN A 150 -11.58 -30.46 -17.47
CA GLN A 150 -12.24 -31.23 -16.41
C GLN A 150 -12.13 -30.54 -15.03
N LYS A 151 -10.97 -29.94 -14.73
CA LYS A 151 -10.80 -29.12 -13.52
C LYS A 151 -11.67 -27.86 -13.56
N GLU A 152 -11.70 -27.17 -14.70
CA GLU A 152 -12.51 -25.97 -14.92
C GLU A 152 -14.04 -26.23 -14.89
N MET A 153 -14.49 -27.45 -15.24
CA MET A 153 -15.91 -27.85 -15.20
C MET A 153 -16.38 -28.39 -13.84
N ALA A 154 -15.47 -28.75 -12.94
CA ALA A 154 -15.78 -29.33 -11.63
C ALA A 154 -16.06 -28.26 -10.55
N GLU A 155 -15.75 -26.99 -10.80
CA GLU A 155 -15.85 -25.92 -9.81
C GLU A 155 -17.15 -25.10 -9.98
N ASP A 156 -17.83 -24.81 -8.86
CA ASP A 156 -19.08 -24.03 -8.86
C ASP A 156 -18.84 -22.53 -9.09
N PHE A 157 -19.13 -22.06 -10.31
CA PHE A 157 -19.02 -20.65 -10.70
C PHE A 157 -19.89 -19.70 -9.88
N SER A 158 -21.07 -20.14 -9.40
CA SER A 158 -21.99 -19.29 -8.63
C SER A 158 -21.38 -18.92 -7.28
N SER A 159 -20.66 -19.87 -6.67
CA SER A 159 -19.95 -19.64 -5.40
C SER A 159 -18.88 -18.55 -5.52
N LYS A 160 -18.13 -18.51 -6.63
CA LYS A 160 -17.02 -17.55 -6.81
C LYS A 160 -17.50 -16.12 -7.08
N LYS A 161 -18.60 -15.97 -7.81
CA LYS A 161 -19.25 -14.66 -8.00
C LYS A 161 -19.70 -14.09 -6.65
N GLN A 162 -20.33 -14.92 -5.82
CA GLN A 162 -20.82 -14.49 -4.51
C GLN A 162 -19.66 -14.13 -3.58
N ILE A 163 -18.59 -14.93 -3.53
CA ILE A 163 -17.38 -14.64 -2.73
C ILE A 163 -16.79 -13.27 -3.09
N ALA A 164 -16.70 -12.94 -4.39
CA ALA A 164 -16.19 -11.64 -4.81
C ALA A 164 -17.11 -10.48 -4.39
N LEU A 165 -18.43 -10.65 -4.50
CA LEU A 165 -19.40 -9.65 -4.02
C LEU A 165 -19.33 -9.48 -2.50
N ASP A 166 -19.19 -10.57 -1.76
CA ASP A 166 -19.12 -10.55 -0.30
C ASP A 166 -17.88 -9.80 0.19
N ALA A 167 -16.73 -9.96 -0.49
CA ALA A 167 -15.53 -9.19 -0.21
C ALA A 167 -15.75 -7.68 -0.45
N VAL A 168 -16.36 -7.30 -1.58
CA VAL A 168 -16.69 -5.89 -1.87
C VAL A 168 -17.64 -5.31 -0.82
N HIS A 169 -18.69 -6.05 -0.43
CA HIS A 169 -19.62 -5.61 0.60
C HIS A 169 -18.96 -5.55 2.00
N ALA A 170 -18.00 -6.42 2.30
CA ALA A 170 -17.24 -6.36 3.54
C ALA A 170 -16.41 -5.08 3.61
N PHE A 171 -15.71 -4.74 2.54
CA PHE A 171 -14.99 -3.47 2.44
C PHE A 171 -15.93 -2.27 2.55
N GLU A 172 -17.09 -2.28 1.88
CA GLU A 172 -18.06 -1.19 1.95
C GLU A 172 -18.62 -1.00 3.37
N ARG A 173 -18.93 -2.09 4.09
CA ARG A 173 -19.35 -2.03 5.50
C ARG A 173 -18.25 -1.46 6.39
N TRP A 174 -17.02 -1.92 6.18
CA TRP A 174 -15.85 -1.42 6.90
C TRP A 174 -15.62 0.08 6.64
N ALA A 175 -15.62 0.50 5.37
CA ALA A 175 -15.41 1.88 4.98
C ALA A 175 -16.51 2.80 5.55
N SER A 176 -17.75 2.30 5.64
CA SER A 176 -18.86 3.01 6.27
C SER A 176 -18.67 3.17 7.77
N ARG A 177 -18.17 2.13 8.45
CA ARG A 177 -17.89 2.14 9.90
C ARG A 177 -16.84 3.21 10.27
N TYR A 178 -15.81 3.36 9.45
CA TYR A 178 -14.70 4.30 9.68
C TYR A 178 -14.85 5.64 8.94
N GLY A 179 -16.02 5.94 8.37
CA GLY A 179 -16.30 7.25 7.76
C GLY A 179 -15.58 7.54 6.44
N VAL A 180 -14.97 6.53 5.79
CA VAL A 180 -14.22 6.67 4.53
C VAL A 180 -14.98 6.13 3.31
N ALA A 181 -16.25 5.75 3.46
CA ALA A 181 -17.06 5.19 2.37
C ALA A 181 -17.20 6.12 1.16
N THR A 182 -17.36 7.42 1.38
CA THR A 182 -17.50 8.42 0.29
C THR A 182 -16.27 8.44 -0.62
N LEU A 183 -15.07 8.25 -0.03
CA LEU A 183 -13.79 8.21 -0.75
C LEU A 183 -13.67 7.01 -1.68
N HIS A 184 -14.31 5.89 -1.34
CA HIS A 184 -14.18 4.63 -2.07
C HIS A 184 -15.42 4.25 -2.89
N SER A 185 -16.52 5.00 -2.74
CA SER A 185 -17.82 4.74 -3.38
C SER A 185 -17.72 4.46 -4.89
N ALA A 186 -17.02 5.30 -5.64
CA ALA A 186 -16.86 5.11 -7.09
C ALA A 186 -16.18 3.78 -7.44
N GLN A 187 -15.13 3.40 -6.70
CA GLN A 187 -14.41 2.15 -6.93
C GLN A 187 -15.22 0.92 -6.52
N ILE A 188 -15.96 1.01 -5.41
CA ILE A 188 -16.87 -0.03 -4.93
C ILE A 188 -17.95 -0.31 -5.99
N GLU A 189 -18.58 0.73 -6.54
CA GLU A 189 -19.60 0.57 -7.58
C GLU A 189 -19.02 0.00 -8.87
N LEU A 190 -17.80 0.38 -9.26
CA LEU A 190 -17.11 -0.23 -10.40
C LEU A 190 -16.87 -1.74 -10.21
N TRP A 191 -16.49 -2.16 -9.00
CA TRP A 191 -16.30 -3.57 -8.69
C TRP A 191 -17.62 -4.34 -8.65
N LYS A 192 -18.68 -3.77 -8.05
CA LYS A 192 -20.01 -4.38 -8.07
C LYS A 192 -20.51 -4.58 -9.51
N GLU A 193 -20.41 -3.55 -10.35
CA GLU A 193 -20.84 -3.63 -11.75
C GLU A 193 -20.00 -4.66 -12.54
N GLU A 194 -18.68 -4.72 -12.32
CA GLU A 194 -17.82 -5.75 -12.93
C GLU A 194 -18.29 -7.16 -12.61
N ILE A 195 -18.51 -7.42 -11.32
CA ILE A 195 -18.87 -8.75 -10.85
C ILE A 195 -20.29 -9.10 -11.32
N GLN A 196 -21.24 -8.17 -11.20
CA GLN A 196 -22.64 -8.39 -11.57
C GLN A 196 -22.80 -8.62 -13.08
N SER A 197 -22.20 -7.75 -13.90
CA SER A 197 -22.27 -7.82 -15.37
C SER A 197 -21.39 -8.92 -15.97
N GLU A 198 -20.46 -9.47 -15.17
CA GLU A 198 -19.46 -10.47 -15.59
C GLU A 198 -18.58 -10.00 -16.75
N LYS A 199 -18.42 -8.68 -16.84
CA LYS A 199 -17.66 -7.96 -17.85
C LYS A 199 -16.68 -7.04 -17.15
N LYS A 200 -15.44 -7.04 -17.65
CA LYS A 200 -14.45 -6.06 -17.20
C LYS A 200 -14.99 -4.64 -17.46
N PRO A 201 -14.93 -3.71 -16.50
CA PRO A 201 -15.35 -2.33 -16.68
C PRO A 201 -14.65 -1.74 -17.88
N LYS A 202 -15.44 -1.17 -18.80
CA LYS A 202 -14.89 -0.48 -19.96
C LYS A 202 -14.51 0.93 -19.50
N LEU A 203 -13.25 1.09 -19.08
CA LEU A 203 -12.69 2.42 -18.87
C LEU A 203 -12.87 3.26 -20.16
N PRO A 204 -13.11 4.58 -20.05
CA PRO A 204 -13.11 5.48 -21.19
C PRO A 204 -11.84 5.32 -22.02
N ALA A 205 -11.95 5.66 -23.31
CA ALA A 205 -10.78 5.70 -24.20
C ALA A 205 -9.67 6.53 -23.53
N PRO A 206 -8.45 5.99 -23.41
CA PRO A 206 -7.40 6.67 -22.66
C PRO A 206 -6.96 7.94 -23.39
N ASP A 207 -6.63 8.97 -22.62
CA ASP A 207 -5.84 10.07 -23.13
C ASP A 207 -4.45 9.56 -23.53
N LYS A 208 -4.05 9.85 -24.77
CA LYS A 208 -2.78 9.42 -25.37
C LYS A 208 -1.72 10.50 -25.35
N SER A 209 -2.02 11.66 -24.79
CA SER A 209 -1.07 12.75 -24.61
C SER A 209 0.17 12.24 -23.86
N PRO A 210 1.38 12.63 -24.30
CA PRO A 210 2.60 12.24 -23.62
C PRO A 210 2.62 12.85 -22.21
N MET A 211 3.11 12.09 -21.23
CA MET A 211 3.31 12.64 -19.88
C MET A 211 4.53 13.56 -19.89
N SER A 212 4.29 14.87 -19.79
CA SER A 212 5.34 15.87 -19.56
C SER A 212 5.46 16.18 -18.07
N GLU A 213 6.54 16.87 -17.68
CA GLU A 213 6.75 17.27 -16.29
C GLU A 213 5.65 18.26 -15.82
N GLU A 214 5.26 19.20 -16.69
CA GLU A 214 4.17 20.14 -16.42
C GLU A 214 2.85 19.42 -16.16
N LEU A 215 2.55 18.40 -16.98
CA LEU A 215 1.33 17.61 -16.82
C LEU A 215 1.36 16.77 -15.54
N PHE A 216 2.51 16.21 -15.17
CA PHE A 216 2.70 15.48 -13.92
C PHE A 216 2.37 16.36 -12.71
N TRP A 217 2.93 17.56 -12.66
CA TRP A 217 2.66 18.51 -11.58
C TRP A 217 1.22 19.06 -11.62
N GLU A 218 0.65 19.27 -12.80
CA GLU A 218 -0.75 19.66 -12.97
C GLU A 218 -1.73 18.60 -12.40
N ILE A 219 -1.44 17.31 -12.61
CA ILE A 219 -2.23 16.21 -12.05
C ILE A 219 -2.19 16.25 -10.51
N ILE A 220 -1.00 16.41 -9.92
CA ILE A 220 -0.84 16.53 -8.46
C ILE A 220 -1.58 17.75 -7.92
N ALA A 221 -1.47 18.90 -8.61
CA ALA A 221 -2.13 20.13 -8.20
C ALA A 221 -3.67 20.03 -8.25
N ARG A 222 -4.23 19.39 -9.28
CA ARG A 222 -5.69 19.17 -9.40
C ARG A 222 -6.23 18.17 -8.38
N ALA A 223 -5.38 17.25 -7.96
CA ALA A 223 -5.75 16.21 -7.01
C ALA A 223 -5.76 16.68 -5.55
N GLN A 224 -5.24 17.87 -5.23
CA GLN A 224 -5.15 18.36 -3.84
C GLN A 224 -6.49 18.32 -3.12
N ARG A 225 -6.51 17.72 -1.94
CA ARG A 225 -7.65 17.65 -1.02
C ARG A 225 -7.21 18.01 0.40
N GLU A 226 -8.14 17.95 1.34
CA GLU A 226 -7.87 18.28 2.74
C GLU A 226 -6.84 17.34 3.39
N SER A 227 -6.80 16.07 2.95
CA SER A 227 -5.81 15.09 3.42
C SER A 227 -4.94 14.52 2.30
N GLU A 228 -3.74 14.05 2.66
CA GLU A 228 -2.81 13.38 1.75
C GLU A 228 -3.41 12.10 1.17
N SER A 229 -4.18 11.37 1.99
CA SER A 229 -4.92 10.16 1.60
C SER A 229 -5.93 10.43 0.49
N GLU A 230 -6.77 11.45 0.66
CA GLU A 230 -7.74 11.85 -0.36
C GLU A 230 -7.06 12.36 -1.62
N THR A 231 -5.96 13.10 -1.45
CA THR A 231 -5.14 13.58 -2.56
C THR A 231 -4.60 12.41 -3.37
N ALA A 232 -4.05 11.38 -2.72
CA ALA A 232 -3.55 10.17 -3.39
C ALA A 232 -4.67 9.44 -4.17
N LEU A 233 -5.86 9.31 -3.60
CA LEU A 233 -7.01 8.73 -4.31
C LEU A 233 -7.39 9.54 -5.54
N LYS A 234 -7.36 10.89 -5.46
CA LYS A 234 -7.64 11.74 -6.61
C LYS A 234 -6.56 11.70 -7.67
N ILE A 235 -5.30 11.52 -7.28
CA ILE A 235 -4.21 11.26 -8.22
C ILE A 235 -4.49 9.96 -8.98
N GLU A 236 -4.91 8.89 -8.31
CA GLU A 236 -5.31 7.63 -8.95
C GLU A 236 -6.45 7.85 -9.96
N ASP A 237 -7.53 8.53 -9.55
CA ASP A 237 -8.68 8.86 -10.40
C ASP A 237 -8.28 9.66 -11.66
N HIS A 238 -7.35 10.60 -11.52
CA HIS A 238 -6.85 11.37 -12.66
C HIS A 238 -5.95 10.51 -13.57
N LEU A 239 -4.97 9.81 -12.99
CA LEU A 239 -4.01 9.00 -13.73
C LEU A 239 -4.69 7.88 -14.50
N VAL A 240 -5.71 7.22 -13.94
CA VAL A 240 -6.39 6.11 -14.63
C VAL A 240 -7.01 6.57 -15.95
N THR A 241 -7.30 7.85 -16.16
CA THR A 241 -7.82 8.38 -17.45
C THR A 241 -6.79 8.38 -18.58
N TYR A 242 -5.50 8.32 -18.27
CA TYR A 242 -4.41 8.32 -19.25
C TYR A 242 -4.06 6.91 -19.76
N SER A 243 -3.29 6.87 -20.84
CA SER A 243 -2.74 5.62 -21.36
C SER A 243 -1.74 4.99 -20.38
N GLY A 244 -1.63 3.65 -20.38
CA GLY A 244 -0.68 2.95 -19.52
C GLY A 244 0.78 3.39 -19.72
N LYS A 245 1.15 3.84 -20.93
CA LYS A 245 2.47 4.43 -21.18
C LYS A 245 2.65 5.74 -20.40
N ALA A 246 1.67 6.65 -20.49
CA ALA A 246 1.71 7.93 -19.80
C ALA A 246 1.73 7.75 -18.26
N ILE A 247 0.93 6.83 -17.72
CA ILE A 247 0.95 6.51 -16.28
C ILE A 247 2.32 5.97 -15.85
N ARG A 248 2.94 5.09 -16.64
CA ARG A 248 4.29 4.58 -16.36
C ARG A 248 5.32 5.71 -16.37
N ASP A 249 5.23 6.62 -17.33
CA ASP A 249 6.15 7.76 -17.43
C ASP A 249 5.97 8.72 -16.24
N ALA A 250 4.73 8.93 -15.77
CA ALA A 250 4.44 9.66 -14.52
C ALA A 250 5.06 8.95 -13.30
N GLY A 251 4.97 7.62 -13.23
CA GLY A 251 5.60 6.84 -12.15
C GLY A 251 7.12 6.97 -12.13
N LYS A 252 7.77 7.10 -13.30
CA LYS A 252 9.21 7.40 -13.36
C LYS A 252 9.52 8.80 -12.84
N MET A 253 8.69 9.80 -13.14
CA MET A 253 8.86 11.17 -12.64
C MET A 253 8.74 11.22 -11.11
N LEU A 254 7.75 10.52 -10.53
CA LEU A 254 7.66 10.35 -9.07
C LEU A 254 8.94 9.71 -8.51
N GLN A 255 9.42 8.62 -9.12
CA GLN A 255 10.66 7.97 -8.70
C GLN A 255 11.87 8.92 -8.78
N SER A 256 11.97 9.75 -9.82
CA SER A 256 13.02 10.76 -9.96
C SER A 256 12.95 11.82 -8.86
N CYS A 257 11.76 12.29 -8.50
CA CYS A 257 11.57 13.22 -7.38
C CYS A 257 12.02 12.59 -6.06
N LEU A 258 11.54 11.37 -5.76
CA LEU A 258 11.91 10.66 -4.53
C LEU A 258 13.41 10.36 -4.45
N ALA A 259 14.06 10.11 -5.59
CA ALA A 259 15.51 9.92 -5.66
C ALA A 259 16.28 11.24 -5.46
N ALA A 260 15.81 12.35 -6.03
CA ALA A 260 16.41 13.67 -5.83
C ALA A 260 16.32 14.14 -4.36
N ALA A 261 15.24 13.76 -3.67
CA ALA A 261 15.03 14.03 -2.26
C ALA A 261 15.75 13.04 -1.32
N HIS A 262 16.39 11.98 -1.84
CA HIS A 262 17.11 10.98 -1.04
C HIS A 262 18.51 11.49 -0.66
N ARG A 263 18.56 12.53 0.18
CA ARG A 263 19.78 13.21 0.65
C ARG A 263 19.79 13.32 2.17
N GLU A 264 20.99 13.39 2.74
CA GLU A 264 21.18 13.52 4.19
C GLU A 264 20.59 14.81 4.77
N ASP A 265 20.69 15.94 4.06
CA ASP A 265 20.11 17.21 4.49
C ASP A 265 18.58 17.25 4.43
N ILE A 266 17.97 16.52 3.49
CA ILE A 266 16.52 16.32 3.47
C ILE A 266 16.09 15.39 4.61
N TRP A 267 16.91 14.41 4.99
CA TRP A 267 16.65 13.58 6.17
C TRP A 267 16.72 14.39 7.45
N ALA A 268 17.75 15.22 7.61
CA ALA A 268 17.85 16.15 8.72
C ALA A 268 16.61 17.04 8.82
N LEU A 269 16.13 17.56 7.69
CA LEU A 269 14.91 18.35 7.63
C LEU A 269 13.69 17.55 8.13
N ALA A 270 13.49 16.33 7.61
CA ALA A 270 12.41 15.46 8.04
C ALA A 270 12.49 15.16 9.55
N TYR A 271 13.68 14.84 10.06
CA TYR A 271 13.91 14.56 11.46
C TYR A 271 13.58 15.76 12.36
N LEU A 272 14.03 16.97 12.00
CA LEU A 272 13.80 18.16 12.81
C LEU A 272 12.33 18.59 12.78
N VAL A 273 11.63 18.43 11.66
CA VAL A 273 10.21 18.77 11.53
C VAL A 273 9.32 17.76 12.26
N CYS A 274 9.65 16.46 12.17
CA CYS A 274 8.85 15.37 12.73
C CYS A 274 9.25 14.98 14.17
N ASP A 275 10.31 15.59 14.72
CA ASP A 275 10.92 15.21 15.99
C ASP A 275 11.41 13.75 16.05
N GLY A 276 12.06 13.33 14.97
CA GLY A 276 12.46 11.95 14.74
C GLY A 276 12.13 11.51 13.32
N CYS A 277 12.92 10.58 12.77
CA CYS A 277 12.67 10.07 11.42
C CYS A 277 13.36 8.73 11.21
N SER A 278 12.56 7.67 11.06
CA SER A 278 13.00 6.37 10.56
C SER A 278 13.16 6.39 9.02
N ASP A 279 13.69 5.32 8.45
CA ASP A 279 13.77 5.13 6.99
C ASP A 279 12.38 5.22 6.32
N ASP A 280 11.35 4.66 6.94
CA ASP A 280 9.97 4.66 6.43
C ASP A 280 9.35 6.06 6.55
N ALA A 281 9.49 6.71 7.71
CA ALA A 281 9.05 8.09 7.89
C ALA A 281 9.76 9.06 6.93
N PHE A 282 11.01 8.75 6.54
CA PHE A 282 11.73 9.51 5.54
C PHE A 282 11.18 9.32 4.12
N GLU A 283 10.72 8.12 3.77
CA GLU A 283 10.02 7.89 2.49
C GLU A 283 8.69 8.63 2.44
N ASP A 284 7.93 8.60 3.53
CA ASP A 284 6.68 9.33 3.70
C ASP A 284 6.88 10.85 3.59
N PHE A 285 7.89 11.41 4.26
CA PHE A 285 8.22 12.84 4.16
C PHE A 285 8.56 13.26 2.71
N ARG A 286 9.34 12.44 1.99
CA ARG A 286 9.65 12.71 0.57
C ARG A 286 8.41 12.64 -0.32
N CYS A 287 7.49 11.72 -0.04
CA CYS A 287 6.20 11.64 -0.72
C CYS A 287 5.35 12.89 -0.43
N TRP A 288 5.33 13.35 0.82
CA TRP A 288 4.65 14.57 1.23
C TRP A 288 5.18 15.78 0.45
N MET A 289 6.50 15.94 0.33
CA MET A 289 7.10 17.04 -0.46
C MET A 289 6.56 17.07 -1.90
N VAL A 290 6.42 15.90 -2.53
CA VAL A 290 5.86 15.79 -3.89
C VAL A 290 4.38 16.15 -3.90
N LEU A 291 3.61 15.67 -2.92
CA LEU A 291 2.18 16.01 -2.80
C LEU A 291 1.96 17.51 -2.62
N ARG A 292 2.89 18.27 -2.04
CA ARG A 292 2.77 19.73 -1.93
C ARG A 292 2.95 20.48 -3.26
N GLY A 293 3.32 19.79 -4.33
CA GLY A 293 3.44 20.32 -5.67
C GLY A 293 4.82 20.89 -5.98
N GLN A 294 5.01 21.24 -7.26
CA GLN A 294 6.32 21.56 -7.85
C GLN A 294 7.09 22.63 -7.08
N ALA A 295 6.47 23.79 -6.87
CA ALA A 295 7.15 24.94 -6.27
C ALA A 295 7.68 24.62 -4.86
N MET A 296 6.87 23.95 -4.03
CA MET A 296 7.29 23.58 -2.68
C MET A 296 8.38 22.50 -2.72
N PHE A 297 8.25 21.51 -3.59
CA PHE A 297 9.24 20.47 -3.77
C PHE A 297 10.61 21.07 -4.16
N GLU A 298 10.63 21.92 -5.18
CA GLU A 298 11.85 22.58 -5.68
C GLU A 298 12.47 23.52 -4.64
N ASP A 299 11.66 24.30 -3.93
CA ASP A 299 12.13 25.18 -2.84
C ASP A 299 12.87 24.39 -1.76
N ILE A 300 12.28 23.28 -1.30
CA ILE A 300 12.85 22.43 -0.25
C ILE A 300 14.14 21.77 -0.75
N ILE A 301 14.16 21.25 -1.98
CA ILE A 301 15.35 20.59 -2.56
C ILE A 301 16.51 21.58 -2.69
N LYS A 302 16.22 22.84 -3.04
CA LYS A 302 17.24 23.87 -3.24
C LYS A 302 17.81 24.39 -1.94
N ALA A 303 16.97 24.59 -0.92
CA ALA A 303 17.38 25.23 0.33
C ALA A 303 16.62 24.65 1.54
N PRO A 304 16.92 23.41 1.97
CA PRO A 304 16.19 22.76 3.06
C PRO A 304 16.29 23.53 4.39
N ASP A 305 17.41 24.20 4.65
CA ASP A 305 17.62 25.00 5.87
C ASP A 305 16.70 26.24 5.95
N LEU A 306 16.22 26.71 4.80
CA LEU A 306 15.31 27.86 4.76
C LEU A 306 13.84 27.48 4.91
N PHE A 307 13.53 26.18 5.07
CA PHE A 307 12.17 25.69 5.25
C PHE A 307 11.45 26.44 6.39
N ASP A 308 10.17 26.71 6.18
CA ASP A 308 9.29 27.29 7.19
C ASP A 308 8.46 26.14 7.80
N PRO A 309 8.71 25.75 9.06
CA PRO A 309 8.07 24.60 9.67
C PRO A 309 6.53 24.72 9.69
N LYS A 310 5.99 25.94 9.69
CA LYS A 310 4.54 26.19 9.61
C LYS A 310 3.89 25.62 8.35
N ARG A 311 4.67 25.40 7.28
CA ARG A 311 4.17 24.78 6.04
C ARG A 311 3.82 23.30 6.23
N ALA A 312 4.32 22.67 7.29
CA ALA A 312 4.04 21.31 7.69
C ALA A 312 3.02 21.20 8.84
N ASP A 313 2.46 22.32 9.32
CA ASP A 313 1.46 22.29 10.39
C ASP A 313 0.24 21.47 9.96
N GLY A 314 -0.13 20.48 10.79
CA GLY A 314 -1.26 19.59 10.52
C GLY A 314 -1.03 18.55 9.42
N ALA A 315 0.19 18.44 8.88
CA ALA A 315 0.50 17.44 7.86
C ALA A 315 0.45 16.01 8.43
N SER A 316 -0.12 15.09 7.64
CA SER A 316 0.00 13.65 7.91
C SER A 316 1.03 13.03 6.98
N PHE A 317 2.28 12.95 7.44
CA PHE A 317 3.37 12.40 6.62
C PHE A 317 3.13 10.94 6.27
N ALA A 318 2.71 10.11 7.24
CA ALA A 318 2.43 8.69 7.03
C ALA A 318 1.36 8.44 5.95
N ALA A 319 0.38 9.34 5.84
CA ALA A 319 -0.62 9.25 4.78
C ALA A 319 -0.05 9.57 3.40
N ALA A 320 1.05 10.32 3.29
CA ALA A 320 1.63 10.72 2.03
C ALA A 320 2.26 9.57 1.22
N GLY A 321 2.77 8.52 1.86
CA GLY A 321 3.30 7.32 1.18
C GLY A 321 2.29 6.66 0.24
N SER A 322 1.00 6.89 0.48
CA SER A 322 -0.14 6.49 -0.36
C SER A 322 -0.03 6.94 -1.82
N VAL A 323 0.70 8.03 -2.09
CA VAL A 323 0.94 8.51 -3.45
C VAL A 323 1.63 7.44 -4.31
N MET A 324 2.53 6.63 -3.75
CA MET A 324 3.20 5.58 -4.50
C MET A 324 2.20 4.53 -4.98
N SER A 325 1.31 4.10 -4.07
CA SER A 325 0.25 3.15 -4.40
C SER A 325 -0.75 3.71 -5.40
N ALA A 326 -1.05 5.01 -5.37
CA ALA A 326 -1.96 5.64 -6.34
C ALA A 326 -1.49 5.44 -7.80
N PHE A 327 -0.19 5.58 -8.05
CA PHE A 327 0.39 5.38 -9.40
C PHE A 327 0.37 3.90 -9.80
N GLU A 328 0.70 3.01 -8.87
CA GLU A 328 0.67 1.56 -9.09
C GLU A 328 -0.76 1.07 -9.40
N ASN A 329 -1.73 1.53 -8.60
CA ASN A 329 -3.14 1.20 -8.75
C ASN A 329 -3.71 1.74 -10.06
N ALA A 330 -3.44 2.99 -10.41
CA ALA A 330 -3.89 3.57 -11.68
C ALA A 330 -3.36 2.77 -12.89
N TYR A 331 -2.08 2.38 -12.85
CA TYR A 331 -1.47 1.58 -13.90
C TYR A 331 -2.07 0.17 -13.96
N LEU A 332 -2.27 -0.47 -12.80
CA LEU A 332 -2.90 -1.79 -12.70
C LEU A 332 -4.34 -1.76 -13.25
N SER A 333 -5.14 -0.79 -12.83
CA SER A 333 -6.51 -0.60 -13.32
C SER A 333 -6.56 -0.39 -14.83
N ARG A 334 -5.67 0.45 -15.36
CA ARG A 334 -5.63 0.76 -16.80
C ARG A 334 -5.10 -0.39 -17.66
N THR A 335 -4.12 -1.16 -17.18
CA THR A 335 -3.41 -2.15 -18.02
C THR A 335 -3.73 -3.60 -17.68
N GLY A 336 -4.26 -3.87 -16.48
CA GLY A 336 -4.39 -5.20 -15.89
C GLY A 336 -3.05 -5.85 -15.52
N LYS A 337 -1.97 -5.07 -15.42
CA LYS A 337 -0.63 -5.56 -15.08
C LYS A 337 -0.01 -4.70 -13.98
N PRO A 338 0.81 -5.27 -13.07
CA PRO A 338 1.51 -4.47 -12.07
C PRO A 338 2.47 -3.48 -12.75
N LEU A 339 2.62 -2.31 -12.13
CA LEU A 339 3.62 -1.33 -12.54
C LEU A 339 5.00 -1.84 -12.14
N ILE A 340 5.90 -1.96 -13.12
CA ILE A 340 7.29 -2.34 -12.87
C ILE A 340 8.15 -1.17 -13.34
N LEU A 341 8.80 -0.51 -12.38
CA LEU A 341 9.78 0.54 -12.64
C LEU A 341 11.20 0.00 -12.40
N PRO A 342 12.21 0.49 -13.14
CA PRO A 342 13.60 0.15 -12.86
C PRO A 342 13.95 0.47 -11.41
N LYS A 343 14.62 -0.44 -10.70
CA LYS A 343 15.17 -0.11 -9.38
C LYS A 343 16.35 0.85 -9.59
N GLY A 344 16.21 2.09 -9.14
CA GLY A 344 17.35 3.01 -9.04
C GLY A 344 18.35 2.51 -8.00
N LYS A 345 19.65 2.77 -8.21
CA LYS A 345 20.64 2.61 -7.15
C LYS A 345 20.35 3.67 -6.09
N ARG A 346 19.90 3.26 -4.91
CA ARG A 346 19.78 4.14 -3.74
C ARG A 346 20.98 3.86 -2.84
N PRO A 347 21.95 4.77 -2.70
CA PRO A 347 22.97 4.60 -1.68
C PRO A 347 22.29 4.53 -0.31
N LEU A 348 22.74 3.62 0.53
CA LEU A 348 22.30 3.57 1.93
C LEU A 348 22.77 4.87 2.58
N LEU A 349 21.82 5.68 3.05
CA LEU A 349 22.14 6.82 3.90
C LEU A 349 22.35 6.27 5.31
N LYS A 350 23.37 6.79 6.00
CA LYS A 350 23.64 6.52 7.42
C LYS A 350 23.74 7.87 8.11
N PRO A 351 22.61 8.59 8.22
CA PRO A 351 22.65 9.95 8.65
C PRO A 351 23.03 10.02 10.13
N ASP A 352 23.86 11.00 10.48
CA ASP A 352 24.34 11.21 11.84
C ASP A 352 23.46 12.26 12.52
N GLN A 353 22.56 11.79 13.39
CA GLN A 353 21.55 12.64 14.03
C GLN A 353 22.17 13.77 14.86
N GLU A 354 23.36 13.55 15.42
CA GLU A 354 24.09 14.55 16.19
C GLU A 354 24.49 15.77 15.33
N LYS A 355 24.57 15.60 14.01
CA LYS A 355 24.96 16.67 13.06
C LYS A 355 23.79 17.42 12.44
N PHE A 356 22.55 17.02 12.69
CA PHE A 356 21.39 17.60 12.00
C PHE A 356 21.17 19.07 12.33
N VAL A 357 21.44 19.47 13.58
CA VAL A 357 21.34 20.87 14.01
C VAL A 357 22.37 21.73 13.26
N ASP A 358 23.60 21.23 13.12
CA ASP A 358 24.67 21.91 12.38
C ASP A 358 24.44 21.93 10.87
N LEU A 359 23.78 20.90 10.33
CA LEU A 359 23.48 20.77 8.91
C LEU A 359 22.38 21.75 8.48
N LEU A 360 21.43 22.04 9.37
CA LEU A 360 20.29 22.94 9.14
C LEU A 360 20.15 23.97 10.29
N PRO A 361 21.12 24.90 10.44
CA PRO A 361 21.19 25.81 11.58
C PRO A 361 20.05 26.83 11.60
N THR A 362 19.60 27.31 10.44
CA THR A 362 18.50 28.29 10.35
C THR A 362 17.18 27.65 10.74
N LEU A 363 16.90 26.44 10.25
CA LEU A 363 15.69 25.70 10.61
C LEU A 363 15.70 25.32 12.09
N SER A 364 16.82 24.81 12.60
CA SER A 364 16.95 24.40 14.00
C SER A 364 16.66 25.56 14.95
N ALA A 365 17.20 26.75 14.65
CA ALA A 365 16.91 27.96 15.40
C ALA A 365 15.41 28.32 15.39
N LYS A 366 14.71 28.20 14.25
CA LYS A 366 13.26 28.44 14.17
C LYS A 366 12.45 27.45 15.03
N LEU A 367 12.93 26.21 15.16
CA LEU A 367 12.31 25.16 15.95
C LEU A 367 12.72 25.19 17.43
N GLY A 368 13.64 26.07 17.82
CA GLY A 368 14.17 26.13 19.19
C GLY A 368 15.09 24.95 19.56
N ARG A 369 15.68 24.29 18.57
CA ARG A 369 16.65 23.20 18.73
C ARG A 369 18.05 23.78 18.64
N VAL A 370 18.88 23.62 19.67
CA VAL A 370 20.24 24.19 19.77
C VAL A 370 21.25 23.08 20.05
#